data_AF-A0A2T0N565-F1
#
_entry.id   AF-A0A2T0N565-F1
#
_cell.length_a   1.000
_cell.length_b   1.000
_cell.length_c   1.000
_cell.angle_alpha   90.00
_cell.angle_beta   90.00
_cell.angle_gamma   90.00
#
_symmetry.space_group_name_H-M   'P 1'
#
loop_
_entity.id
_entity.type
_entity.pdbx_description
1 polymer ?
#
loop_
_entity_poly.entity_id
_entity_poly.type
_entity_poly.pdbx_seq_one_letter_code
_entity_poly.pdbx_strand_id
1 'polypeptide(L)'
;MSFAVPDSVRPVRDAVYAFMTERVEPAEPVLHAGGPEAAAVLDELRAQAKKEGLWALGHPRELGGGGLPFLDYVYVNEVQGRSEYGQLALGTYTLQDSLMLHEHASPGQRERYLEPLVRGDISPSFAMTEPSVSSSDPTQITTSAVLDGDEWVINGHKWFTTGASRAAYTTVMCRTEPDAPPHRAFSMILVPTDTPGYTIVRETPVLGLDGAHCEVRYEDVRVPAANLLGPRGQGFVIAQKRLGPGRIFHCMRWLGQAQRAFDLMCRRLHERAAFGEPLAAKQLMRQHVFDSYTEIQSARLLTLHAAGVVDSAPGAQARVEIGAIKVVGARMLHNVIDRAIQVYGAAGLTPDTPLDRMYRHARAGRIYDGPDEVHVDSVGRRILGTYAAGGSWEFGLR
;
A
#
# COMPACT_ATOMS: atom_id res chain seq x y z
N MET A 1 18.48 14.99 16.24
CA MET A 1 17.97 13.66 15.82
C MET A 1 18.87 13.14 14.72
N SER A 2 19.21 11.86 14.75
CA SER A 2 19.93 11.19 13.65
C SER A 2 18.90 10.50 12.75
N PHE A 3 19.01 10.67 11.43
CA PHE A 3 18.21 9.95 10.42
C PHE A 3 18.85 8.64 9.98
N ALA A 4 19.94 8.26 10.65
CA ALA A 4 20.57 6.95 10.51
C ALA A 4 19.67 5.88 11.12
N VAL A 5 19.81 4.65 10.63
CA VAL A 5 19.14 3.48 11.22
C VAL A 5 19.58 3.35 12.68
N PRO A 6 18.64 3.35 13.65
CA PRO A 6 18.98 3.14 15.06
C PRO A 6 19.66 1.80 15.26
N ASP A 7 20.62 1.72 16.19
CA ASP A 7 21.35 0.48 16.47
C ASP A 7 20.43 -0.64 17.00
N SER A 8 19.31 -0.28 17.62
CA SER A 8 18.26 -1.23 18.02
C SER A 8 17.51 -1.85 16.84
N VAL A 9 17.40 -1.14 15.71
CA VAL A 9 16.65 -1.56 14.51
C VAL A 9 17.57 -2.22 13.48
N ARG A 10 18.86 -1.88 13.48
CA ARG A 10 19.84 -2.38 12.51
C ARG A 10 19.86 -3.92 12.38
N PRO A 11 19.87 -4.73 13.46
CA PRO A 11 19.91 -6.18 13.33
C PRO A 11 18.72 -6.75 12.56
N VAL A 12 17.49 -6.32 12.90
CA VAL A 12 16.27 -6.80 12.21
C VAL A 12 16.20 -6.28 10.77
N ARG A 13 16.60 -5.03 10.54
CA ARG A 13 16.68 -4.47 9.19
C ARG A 13 17.64 -5.26 8.30
N ASP A 14 18.83 -5.58 8.81
CA ASP A 14 19.86 -6.27 8.04
C ASP A 14 19.47 -7.74 7.78
N ALA A 15 18.80 -8.39 8.74
CA ALA A 15 18.20 -9.71 8.53
C ALA A 15 17.12 -9.67 7.43
N VAL A 16 16.23 -8.67 7.45
CA VAL A 16 15.25 -8.45 6.37
C VAL A 16 15.94 -8.16 5.04
N TYR A 17 17.03 -7.39 5.03
CA TYR A 17 17.80 -7.12 3.81
C TYR A 17 18.34 -8.41 3.18
N ALA A 18 19.03 -9.23 3.98
CA ALA A 18 19.54 -10.52 3.53
C ALA A 18 18.40 -11.41 3.00
N PHE A 19 17.29 -11.52 3.75
CA PHE A 19 16.12 -12.30 3.32
C PHE A 19 15.56 -11.82 1.97
N MET A 20 15.44 -10.50 1.79
CA MET A 20 14.96 -9.91 0.54
C MET A 20 15.91 -10.19 -0.62
N THR A 21 17.21 -9.92 -0.47
CA THR A 21 18.17 -10.02 -1.58
C THR A 21 18.59 -11.45 -1.92
N GLU A 22 18.62 -12.34 -0.93
CA GLU A 22 19.10 -13.72 -1.10
C GLU A 22 17.98 -14.71 -1.42
N ARG A 23 16.72 -14.37 -1.12
CA ARG A 23 15.60 -15.32 -1.22
C ARG A 23 14.40 -14.78 -1.99
N VAL A 24 13.93 -13.57 -1.66
CA VAL A 24 12.73 -13.00 -2.32
C VAL A 24 13.03 -12.51 -3.73
N GLU A 25 14.05 -11.67 -3.92
CA GLU A 25 14.41 -11.13 -5.24
C GLU A 25 14.76 -12.25 -6.25
N PRO A 26 15.54 -13.29 -5.89
CA PRO A 26 15.79 -14.41 -6.81
C PRO A 26 14.57 -15.26 -7.15
N ALA A 27 13.54 -15.28 -6.28
CA ALA A 27 12.30 -16.02 -6.50
C ALA A 27 11.30 -15.28 -7.42
N GLU A 28 11.52 -13.98 -7.70
CA GLU A 28 10.61 -13.16 -8.49
C GLU A 28 10.20 -13.77 -9.84
N PRO A 29 11.10 -14.36 -10.66
CA PRO A 29 10.68 -14.95 -11.93
C PRO A 29 9.64 -16.07 -11.78
N VAL A 30 9.80 -16.94 -10.79
CA VAL A 30 8.83 -18.01 -10.49
C VAL A 30 7.53 -17.41 -9.96
N LEU A 31 7.63 -16.45 -9.04
CA LEU A 31 6.46 -15.79 -8.46
C LEU A 31 5.66 -14.98 -9.49
N HIS A 32 6.31 -14.41 -10.50
CA HIS A 32 5.67 -13.70 -11.61
C HIS A 32 4.92 -14.65 -12.56
N ALA A 33 5.45 -15.85 -12.78
CA ALA A 33 4.81 -16.87 -13.62
C ALA A 33 3.47 -17.36 -13.02
N GLY A 34 3.33 -17.29 -11.70
CA GLY A 34 2.12 -17.72 -11.00
C GLY A 34 1.94 -19.23 -10.99
N GLY A 35 0.74 -19.69 -10.61
CA GLY A 35 0.41 -21.10 -10.53
C GLY A 35 0.91 -21.84 -9.28
N PRO A 36 0.83 -23.18 -9.26
CA PRO A 36 1.12 -23.98 -8.06
C PRO A 36 2.56 -23.86 -7.56
N GLU A 37 3.53 -23.72 -8.47
CA GLU A 37 4.94 -23.56 -8.10
C GLU A 37 5.18 -22.21 -7.40
N ALA A 38 4.63 -21.12 -7.93
CA ALA A 38 4.69 -19.80 -7.28
C ALA A 38 4.06 -19.83 -5.88
N ALA A 39 2.93 -20.54 -5.72
CA ALA A 39 2.29 -20.70 -4.42
C ALA A 39 3.20 -21.45 -3.42
N ALA A 40 3.80 -22.58 -3.86
CA ALA A 40 4.71 -23.36 -3.03
C ALA A 40 5.96 -22.56 -2.61
N VAL A 41 6.57 -21.82 -3.53
CA VAL A 41 7.73 -20.94 -3.25
C VAL A 41 7.34 -19.84 -2.28
N LEU A 42 6.18 -19.20 -2.46
CA LEU A 42 5.71 -18.17 -1.53
C LEU A 42 5.47 -18.73 -0.13
N ASP A 43 4.86 -19.92 -0.02
CA ASP A 43 4.61 -20.56 1.28
C ASP A 43 5.91 -20.97 1.97
N GLU A 44 6.92 -21.42 1.22
CA GLU A 44 8.26 -21.67 1.75
C GLU A 44 8.89 -20.38 2.30
N LEU A 45 8.87 -19.28 1.54
CA LEU A 45 9.36 -17.99 2.00
C LEU A 45 8.66 -17.53 3.29
N ARG A 46 7.34 -17.68 3.36
CA ARG A 46 6.55 -17.35 4.56
C ARG A 46 6.95 -18.21 5.76
N ALA A 47 7.14 -19.52 5.56
CA ALA A 47 7.57 -20.44 6.61
C ALA A 47 8.98 -20.09 7.14
N GLN A 48 9.91 -19.76 6.25
CA GLN A 48 11.24 -19.30 6.60
C GLN A 48 11.20 -17.98 7.38
N ALA A 49 10.43 -16.99 6.91
CA ALA A 49 10.27 -15.70 7.59
C ALA A 49 9.70 -15.88 9.01
N LYS A 50 8.71 -16.76 9.19
CA LYS A 50 8.16 -17.11 10.51
C LYS A 50 9.22 -17.75 11.41
N LYS A 51 9.98 -18.73 10.88
CA LYS A 51 11.04 -19.43 11.63
C LYS A 51 12.15 -18.48 12.10
N GLU A 52 12.46 -17.46 11.30
CA GLU A 52 13.51 -16.47 11.58
C GLU A 52 13.01 -15.24 12.36
N GLY A 53 11.72 -15.21 12.72
CA GLY A 53 11.15 -14.08 13.46
C GLY A 53 10.99 -12.79 12.63
N LEU A 54 10.94 -12.92 11.30
CA LEU A 54 10.78 -11.81 10.36
C LEU A 54 9.31 -11.59 9.92
N TRP A 55 8.39 -12.39 10.45
CA TRP A 55 6.97 -12.33 10.13
C TRP A 55 6.24 -11.18 10.83
N ALA A 56 5.38 -10.47 10.08
CA ALA A 56 4.44 -9.47 10.57
C ALA A 56 5.09 -8.39 11.45
N LEU A 57 6.31 -7.95 11.14
CA LEU A 57 7.09 -7.05 11.99
C LEU A 57 6.41 -5.70 12.30
N GLY A 58 5.62 -5.17 11.37
CA GLY A 58 4.85 -3.94 11.54
C GLY A 58 3.48 -4.11 12.19
N HIS A 59 3.02 -5.35 12.42
CA HIS A 59 1.76 -5.59 13.14
C HIS A 59 1.94 -5.40 14.66
N PRO A 60 0.91 -4.91 15.38
CA PRO A 60 0.94 -4.82 16.84
C PRO A 60 1.25 -6.16 17.52
N ARG A 61 1.98 -6.11 18.64
CA ARG A 61 2.46 -7.30 19.35
C ARG A 61 1.31 -8.10 19.95
N GLU A 62 0.31 -7.41 20.49
CA GLU A 62 -0.91 -7.96 21.06
C GLU A 62 -1.80 -8.69 20.03
N LEU A 63 -1.54 -8.51 18.74
CA LEU A 63 -2.19 -9.24 17.65
C LEU A 63 -1.37 -10.44 17.15
N GLY A 64 -0.20 -10.69 17.73
CA GLY A 64 0.75 -11.72 17.28
C GLY A 64 1.77 -11.22 16.25
N GLY A 65 1.89 -9.90 16.07
CA GLY A 65 2.92 -9.28 15.23
C GLY A 65 4.25 -9.03 15.94
N GLY A 66 5.21 -8.45 15.21
CA GLY A 66 6.52 -8.08 15.77
C GLY A 66 6.50 -6.83 16.66
N GLY A 67 5.51 -5.94 16.46
CA GLY A 67 5.29 -4.76 17.28
C GLY A 67 6.37 -3.69 17.15
N LEU A 68 6.99 -3.53 15.99
CA LEU A 68 7.91 -2.41 15.76
C LEU A 68 7.14 -1.07 15.82
N PRO A 69 7.68 -0.05 16.53
CA PRO A 69 7.15 1.31 16.46
C PRO A 69 7.09 1.82 15.02
N PHE A 70 6.20 2.77 14.74
CA PHE A 70 5.92 3.19 13.37
C PHE A 70 7.13 3.78 12.67
N LEU A 71 7.89 4.65 13.36
CA LEU A 71 9.13 5.23 12.86
C LEU A 71 10.21 4.17 12.66
N ASP A 72 10.39 3.24 13.60
CA ASP A 72 11.37 2.16 13.48
C ASP A 72 11.03 1.23 12.31
N TYR A 73 9.73 0.99 12.08
CA TYR A 73 9.26 0.18 10.97
C TYR A 73 9.56 0.81 9.61
N VAL A 74 9.75 2.13 9.49
CA VAL A 74 10.19 2.78 8.24
C VAL A 74 11.47 2.12 7.72
N TYR A 75 12.47 1.91 8.58
CA TYR A 75 13.77 1.39 8.17
C TYR A 75 13.72 -0.06 7.68
N VAL A 76 12.81 -0.86 8.26
CA VAL A 76 12.59 -2.26 7.86
C VAL A 76 11.73 -2.32 6.59
N ASN A 77 10.69 -1.50 6.51
CA ASN A 77 9.75 -1.48 5.40
C ASN A 77 10.37 -0.87 4.12
N GLU A 78 11.35 0.04 4.27
CA GLU A 78 12.24 0.49 3.19
C GLU A 78 12.91 -0.72 2.52
N VAL A 79 13.48 -1.63 3.30
CA VAL A 79 14.16 -2.81 2.77
C VAL A 79 13.19 -3.84 2.20
N GLN A 80 12.08 -4.11 2.91
CA GLN A 80 11.00 -4.97 2.44
C GLN A 80 10.47 -4.53 1.07
N GLY A 81 10.45 -3.22 0.81
CA GLY A 81 9.93 -2.64 -0.41
C GLY A 81 10.68 -3.00 -1.69
N ARG A 82 11.90 -3.56 -1.61
CA ARG A 82 12.73 -3.89 -2.78
C ARG A 82 12.08 -4.86 -3.78
N SER A 83 11.08 -5.62 -3.33
CA SER A 83 10.27 -6.52 -4.17
C SER A 83 8.78 -6.33 -3.88
N GLU A 84 7.94 -6.47 -4.90
CA GLU A 84 6.48 -6.49 -4.72
C GLU A 84 5.99 -7.67 -3.87
N TYR A 85 6.77 -8.76 -3.81
CA TYR A 85 6.46 -9.93 -2.99
C TYR A 85 6.92 -9.81 -1.53
N GLY A 86 7.68 -8.75 -1.19
CA GLY A 86 8.20 -8.57 0.17
C GLY A 86 7.12 -8.56 1.24
N GLN A 87 5.99 -7.91 0.98
CA GLN A 87 4.85 -7.90 1.92
C GLN A 87 4.20 -9.27 2.10
N LEU A 88 4.16 -10.08 1.03
CA LEU A 88 3.55 -11.42 1.06
C LEU A 88 4.47 -12.42 1.77
N ALA A 89 5.79 -12.30 1.56
CA ALA A 89 6.80 -13.16 2.18
C ALA A 89 6.99 -12.84 3.68
N LEU A 90 6.96 -11.56 4.06
CA LEU A 90 7.15 -11.11 5.45
C LEU A 90 5.83 -10.92 6.22
N GLY A 91 4.68 -11.24 5.64
CA GLY A 91 3.41 -11.23 6.37
C GLY A 91 2.90 -9.84 6.74
N THR A 92 3.19 -8.83 5.93
CA THR A 92 2.75 -7.44 6.15
C THR A 92 1.78 -6.94 5.08
N TYR A 93 1.37 -7.82 4.15
CA TYR A 93 0.34 -7.54 3.14
C TYR A 93 -1.01 -7.16 3.77
N THR A 94 -1.35 -7.78 4.89
CA THR A 94 -2.63 -7.61 5.60
C THR A 94 -2.64 -6.47 6.61
N LEU A 95 -1.52 -5.76 6.80
CA LEU A 95 -1.33 -4.80 7.90
C LEU A 95 -2.42 -3.73 7.98
N GLN A 96 -2.81 -3.14 6.84
CA GLN A 96 -3.85 -2.10 6.83
C GLN A 96 -5.21 -2.63 7.30
N ASP A 97 -5.60 -3.80 6.80
CA ASP A 97 -6.87 -4.45 7.15
C ASP A 97 -6.85 -4.98 8.58
N SER A 98 -5.71 -5.51 9.06
CA SER A 98 -5.52 -5.92 10.44
C SER A 98 -5.68 -4.76 11.42
N LEU A 99 -5.10 -3.58 11.14
CA LEU A 99 -5.25 -2.39 11.98
C LEU A 99 -6.70 -1.86 11.98
N MET A 100 -7.36 -1.86 10.83
CA MET A 100 -8.77 -1.47 10.72
C MET A 100 -9.68 -2.40 11.53
N LEU A 101 -9.51 -3.72 11.39
CA LEU A 101 -10.28 -4.69 12.16
C LEU A 101 -9.92 -4.63 13.64
N HIS A 102 -8.66 -4.36 14.00
CA HIS A 102 -8.27 -4.22 15.40
C HIS A 102 -9.07 -3.10 16.10
N GLU A 103 -9.30 -1.98 15.41
CA GLU A 103 -10.04 -0.83 15.97
C GLU A 103 -11.56 -1.02 15.95
N HIS A 104 -12.12 -1.78 15.00
CA HIS A 104 -13.56 -1.76 14.72
C HIS A 104 -14.28 -3.11 14.74
N ALA A 105 -13.55 -4.23 14.73
CA ALA A 105 -14.17 -5.54 14.64
C ALA A 105 -14.80 -5.96 15.97
N SER A 106 -15.98 -6.56 15.90
CA SER A 106 -16.60 -7.24 17.04
C SER A 106 -15.78 -8.47 17.47
N PRO A 107 -15.96 -9.01 18.68
CA PRO A 107 -15.23 -10.21 19.13
C PRO A 107 -15.31 -11.38 18.13
N GLY A 108 -16.49 -11.68 17.59
CA GLY A 108 -16.66 -12.74 16.59
C GLY A 108 -16.00 -12.42 15.24
N GLN A 109 -15.97 -11.16 14.82
CA GLN A 109 -15.23 -10.74 13.62
C GLN A 109 -13.71 -10.84 13.84
N ARG A 110 -13.21 -10.56 15.05
CA ARG A 110 -11.77 -10.68 15.38
C ARG A 110 -11.31 -12.14 15.28
N GLU A 111 -12.04 -13.06 15.89
CA GLU A 111 -11.75 -14.50 15.83
C GLU A 111 -11.82 -15.02 14.38
N ARG A 112 -12.88 -14.66 13.65
CA ARG A 112 -13.10 -15.15 12.28
C ARG A 112 -12.13 -14.57 11.24
N TYR A 113 -11.73 -13.31 11.38
CA TYR A 113 -10.97 -12.61 10.34
C TYR A 113 -9.64 -12.03 10.82
N LEU A 114 -9.61 -11.27 11.92
CA LEU A 114 -8.39 -10.57 12.34
C LEU A 114 -7.24 -11.53 12.67
N GLU A 115 -7.48 -12.54 13.50
CA GLU A 115 -6.41 -13.45 13.92
C GLU A 115 -5.86 -14.28 12.74
N PRO A 116 -6.69 -14.90 11.87
CA PRO A 116 -6.20 -15.55 10.66
C PRO A 116 -5.42 -14.61 9.71
N LEU A 117 -5.79 -13.33 9.61
CA LEU A 117 -5.07 -12.36 8.77
C LEU A 117 -3.65 -12.08 9.26
N VAL A 118 -3.44 -11.99 10.57
CA VAL A 118 -2.11 -11.75 11.14
C VAL A 118 -1.24 -13.01 11.04
N ARG A 119 -1.85 -14.19 11.16
CA ARG A 119 -1.16 -15.48 10.91
C ARG A 119 -0.83 -15.71 9.44
N GLY A 120 -1.53 -15.03 8.52
CA GLY A 120 -1.38 -15.19 7.08
C GLY A 120 -2.16 -16.36 6.49
N ASP A 121 -3.16 -16.86 7.21
CA ASP A 121 -3.98 -18.01 6.80
C ASP A 121 -5.02 -17.62 5.74
N ILE A 122 -5.46 -16.35 5.75
CA ILE A 122 -6.41 -15.78 4.79
C ILE A 122 -5.91 -14.44 4.26
N SER A 123 -6.47 -14.01 3.13
CA SER A 123 -6.27 -12.67 2.59
C SER A 123 -7.56 -11.85 2.62
N PRO A 124 -7.50 -10.54 2.88
CA PRO A 124 -8.65 -9.65 2.78
C PRO A 124 -8.72 -9.03 1.39
N SER A 125 -9.86 -8.44 1.07
CA SER A 125 -9.97 -7.43 0.02
C SER A 125 -10.75 -6.21 0.51
N PHE A 126 -10.63 -5.09 -0.21
CA PHE A 126 -11.30 -3.84 0.10
C PHE A 126 -11.93 -3.27 -1.16
N ALA A 127 -13.25 -3.05 -1.12
CA ALA A 127 -14.02 -2.57 -2.27
C ALA A 127 -14.68 -1.23 -1.97
N MET A 128 -14.19 -0.20 -2.64
CA MET A 128 -14.68 1.18 -2.50
C MET A 128 -14.97 1.79 -3.86
N THR A 129 -14.01 1.70 -4.78
CA THR A 129 -14.07 2.25 -6.13
C THR A 129 -15.16 1.61 -6.97
N GLU A 130 -15.92 2.45 -7.68
CA GLU A 130 -16.98 2.07 -8.61
C GLU A 130 -16.63 2.57 -10.02
N PRO A 131 -16.98 1.82 -11.08
CA PRO A 131 -16.68 2.21 -12.46
C PRO A 131 -17.62 3.31 -12.99
N SER A 132 -18.83 3.43 -12.44
CA SER A 132 -19.87 4.36 -12.90
C SER A 132 -19.75 5.79 -12.33
N VAL A 133 -18.88 6.01 -11.34
CA VAL A 133 -18.76 7.31 -10.64
C VAL A 133 -17.30 7.66 -10.35
N SER A 134 -17.05 8.96 -10.16
CA SER A 134 -15.73 9.50 -9.81
C SER A 134 -15.37 9.19 -8.37
N SER A 135 -14.87 7.97 -8.13
CA SER A 135 -14.58 7.44 -6.79
C SER A 135 -13.44 8.15 -6.03
N SER A 136 -12.72 9.07 -6.69
CA SER A 136 -11.82 10.01 -6.01
C SER A 136 -12.56 10.92 -5.03
N ASP A 137 -13.86 11.16 -5.28
CA ASP A 137 -14.81 11.70 -4.31
C ASP A 137 -15.72 10.55 -3.83
N PRO A 138 -15.45 9.97 -2.65
CA PRO A 138 -16.21 8.82 -2.19
C PRO A 138 -17.67 9.13 -1.86
N THR A 139 -18.07 10.40 -1.80
CA THR A 139 -19.48 10.76 -1.55
C THR A 139 -20.39 10.39 -2.73
N GLN A 140 -19.81 10.13 -3.91
CA GLN A 140 -20.50 9.73 -5.12
C GLN A 140 -20.76 8.22 -5.21
N ILE A 141 -20.18 7.41 -4.32
CA ILE A 141 -20.38 5.96 -4.26
C ILE A 141 -21.88 5.65 -4.17
N THR A 142 -22.33 4.68 -4.99
CA THR A 142 -23.74 4.33 -5.21
C THR A 142 -24.11 2.93 -4.74
N THR A 143 -23.14 2.02 -4.54
CA THR A 143 -23.38 0.68 -3.97
C THR A 143 -24.19 0.82 -2.68
N SER A 144 -25.36 0.20 -2.64
CA SER A 144 -26.32 0.31 -1.54
C SER A 144 -26.31 -0.93 -0.67
N ALA A 145 -26.56 -0.76 0.62
CA ALA A 145 -26.87 -1.85 1.53
C ALA A 145 -28.12 -1.49 2.35
N VAL A 146 -29.17 -2.28 2.22
CA VAL A 146 -30.45 -2.10 2.94
C VAL A 146 -30.58 -3.20 3.98
N LEU A 147 -30.97 -2.83 5.20
CA LEU A 147 -31.24 -3.80 6.26
C LEU A 147 -32.66 -4.36 6.07
N ASP A 148 -32.76 -5.66 5.82
CA ASP A 148 -34.00 -6.41 5.64
C ASP A 148 -34.06 -7.53 6.69
N GLY A 149 -34.83 -7.32 7.75
CA GLY A 149 -34.83 -8.19 8.92
C GLY A 149 -33.49 -8.15 9.66
N ASP A 150 -32.83 -9.30 9.75
CA ASP A 150 -31.52 -9.49 10.37
C ASP A 150 -30.38 -9.61 9.35
N GLU A 151 -30.60 -9.23 8.09
CA GLU A 151 -29.61 -9.28 7.02
C GLU A 151 -29.45 -7.95 6.28
N TRP A 152 -28.24 -7.67 5.81
CA TRP A 152 -27.95 -6.64 4.82
C TRP A 152 -28.10 -7.21 3.42
N VAL A 153 -28.89 -6.54 2.58
CA VAL A 153 -29.00 -6.80 1.15
C VAL A 153 -28.18 -5.78 0.39
N ILE A 154 -27.14 -6.23 -0.32
CA ILE A 154 -26.15 -5.39 -0.97
C ILE A 154 -26.29 -5.50 -2.49
N ASN A 155 -26.38 -4.33 -3.14
CA ASN A 155 -26.43 -4.20 -4.59
C ASN A 155 -25.43 -3.14 -5.06
N GLY A 156 -24.61 -3.47 -6.06
CA GLY A 156 -23.65 -2.53 -6.60
C GLY A 156 -22.61 -3.14 -7.52
N HIS A 157 -21.69 -2.27 -7.98
CA HIS A 157 -20.67 -2.63 -8.94
C HIS A 157 -19.34 -1.97 -8.56
N LYS A 158 -18.35 -2.78 -8.18
CA LYS A 158 -17.03 -2.34 -7.72
C LYS A 158 -15.96 -2.77 -8.71
N TRP A 159 -14.87 -2.02 -8.77
CA TRP A 159 -13.69 -2.39 -9.55
C TRP A 159 -12.42 -1.95 -8.84
N PHE A 160 -11.26 -2.40 -9.34
CA PHE A 160 -9.99 -2.29 -8.61
C PHE A 160 -10.04 -2.90 -7.19
N THR A 161 -10.84 -3.96 -7.02
CA THR A 161 -10.94 -4.69 -5.76
C THR A 161 -9.78 -5.67 -5.67
N THR A 162 -8.65 -5.21 -5.12
CA THR A 162 -7.37 -5.92 -5.13
C THR A 162 -7.44 -7.26 -4.40
N GLY A 163 -7.04 -8.34 -5.06
CA GLY A 163 -6.96 -9.68 -4.48
C GLY A 163 -8.30 -10.37 -4.23
N ALA A 164 -9.42 -9.86 -4.76
CA ALA A 164 -10.75 -10.43 -4.52
C ALA A 164 -10.85 -11.93 -4.86
N SER A 165 -10.20 -12.36 -5.95
CA SER A 165 -10.20 -13.75 -6.41
C SER A 165 -9.57 -14.76 -5.44
N ARG A 166 -8.83 -14.29 -4.44
CA ARG A 166 -8.17 -15.10 -3.42
C ARG A 166 -8.50 -14.67 -1.99
N ALA A 167 -9.39 -13.70 -1.83
CA ALA A 167 -9.72 -13.16 -0.51
C ALA A 167 -10.78 -14.03 0.16
N ALA A 168 -10.70 -14.17 1.48
CA ALA A 168 -11.76 -14.84 2.26
C ALA A 168 -13.00 -13.94 2.41
N TYR A 169 -12.80 -12.62 2.38
CA TYR A 169 -13.87 -11.64 2.43
C TYR A 169 -13.43 -10.33 1.78
N THR A 170 -14.40 -9.51 1.39
CA THR A 170 -14.21 -8.14 0.96
C THR A 170 -14.85 -7.20 1.98
N THR A 171 -14.11 -6.20 2.47
CA THR A 171 -14.73 -5.06 3.18
C THR A 171 -15.33 -4.12 2.14
N VAL A 172 -16.65 -4.05 2.09
CA VAL A 172 -17.38 -3.27 1.08
C VAL A 172 -17.89 -1.98 1.68
N MET A 173 -17.50 -0.85 1.09
CA MET A 173 -18.07 0.45 1.41
C MET A 173 -19.40 0.61 0.67
N CYS A 174 -20.49 0.70 1.44
CA CYS A 174 -21.86 0.77 0.93
C CYS A 174 -22.59 1.96 1.53
N ARG A 175 -23.51 2.56 0.77
CA ARG A 175 -24.46 3.57 1.27
C ARG A 175 -25.57 2.87 2.04
N THR A 176 -25.68 3.16 3.33
CA THR A 176 -26.72 2.62 4.23
C THR A 176 -27.67 3.70 4.74
N GLU A 177 -27.22 4.96 4.78
CA GLU A 177 -28.04 6.12 5.18
C GLU A 177 -28.20 7.07 3.98
N PRO A 178 -29.15 6.81 3.06
CA PRO A 178 -29.32 7.62 1.86
C PRO A 178 -29.70 9.08 2.17
N ASP A 179 -30.42 9.31 3.27
CA ASP A 179 -30.92 10.62 3.68
C ASP A 179 -29.97 11.37 4.65
N ALA A 180 -28.87 10.75 5.07
CA ALA A 180 -27.91 11.38 5.95
C ALA A 180 -26.94 12.30 5.18
N PRO A 181 -26.30 13.28 5.85
CA PRO A 181 -25.21 14.05 5.26
C PRO A 181 -24.14 13.12 4.65
N PRO A 182 -23.50 13.49 3.54
CA PRO A 182 -22.65 12.56 2.76
C PRO A 182 -21.60 11.80 3.57
N HIS A 183 -20.95 12.46 4.53
CA HIS A 183 -19.92 11.87 5.39
C HIS A 183 -20.46 10.89 6.45
N ARG A 184 -21.78 10.79 6.62
CA ARG A 184 -22.49 9.83 7.48
C ARG A 184 -23.36 8.84 6.69
N ALA A 185 -23.31 8.91 5.35
CA ALA A 185 -24.19 8.13 4.48
C ALA A 185 -23.77 6.66 4.31
N PHE A 186 -22.55 6.30 4.71
CA PHE A 186 -21.90 5.06 4.34
C PHE A 186 -21.49 4.22 5.54
N SER A 187 -21.48 2.91 5.34
CA SER A 187 -21.00 1.91 6.29
C SER A 187 -19.96 0.99 5.64
N MET A 188 -19.20 0.26 6.46
CA MET A 188 -18.34 -0.84 6.02
C MET A 188 -18.99 -2.16 6.39
N ILE A 189 -19.12 -3.08 5.44
CA ILE A 189 -19.70 -4.40 5.66
C ILE A 189 -18.71 -5.46 5.18
N LEU A 190 -18.45 -6.47 6.01
CA LEU A 190 -17.60 -7.61 5.66
C LEU A 190 -18.42 -8.62 4.84
N VAL A 191 -18.04 -8.88 3.61
CA VAL A 191 -18.77 -9.80 2.71
C VAL A 191 -17.87 -10.97 2.33
N PRO A 192 -18.14 -12.20 2.81
CA PRO A 192 -17.44 -13.40 2.34
C PRO A 192 -17.53 -13.52 0.81
N THR A 193 -16.42 -13.84 0.15
CA THR A 193 -16.33 -13.85 -1.32
C THR A 193 -17.09 -15.02 -1.97
N ASP A 194 -17.49 -16.01 -1.18
CA ASP A 194 -18.32 -17.15 -1.55
C ASP A 194 -19.84 -16.90 -1.31
N THR A 195 -20.23 -15.71 -0.86
CA THR A 195 -21.64 -15.36 -0.63
C THR A 195 -22.40 -15.35 -1.97
N PRO A 196 -23.58 -16.01 -2.08
CA PRO A 196 -24.41 -15.93 -3.27
C PRO A 196 -24.68 -14.47 -3.70
N GLY A 197 -24.59 -14.21 -5.01
CA GLY A 197 -24.70 -12.87 -5.58
C GLY A 197 -23.38 -12.08 -5.66
N TYR A 198 -22.32 -12.53 -4.99
CA TYR A 198 -20.97 -11.98 -5.14
C TYR A 198 -20.32 -12.57 -6.40
N THR A 199 -20.16 -11.76 -7.44
CA THR A 199 -19.65 -12.23 -8.74
C THR A 199 -18.41 -11.47 -9.14
N ILE A 200 -17.29 -12.17 -9.29
CA ILE A 200 -16.10 -11.63 -9.97
C ILE A 200 -16.38 -11.63 -11.47
N VAL A 201 -16.57 -10.45 -12.05
CA VAL A 201 -16.86 -10.28 -13.48
C VAL A 201 -15.63 -10.61 -14.31
N ARG A 202 -14.47 -10.11 -13.88
CA ARG A 202 -13.17 -10.36 -14.49
C ARG A 202 -12.05 -9.91 -13.57
N GLU A 203 -10.84 -10.41 -13.85
CA GLU A 203 -9.63 -9.73 -13.43
C GLU A 203 -9.37 -8.51 -14.34
N THR A 204 -8.89 -7.42 -13.76
CA THR A 204 -8.63 -6.14 -14.42
C THR A 204 -7.11 -5.97 -14.60
N PRO A 205 -6.60 -6.11 -15.84
CA PRO A 205 -5.20 -5.84 -16.13
C PRO A 205 -4.87 -4.38 -15.91
N VAL A 206 -3.72 -4.08 -15.29
CA VAL A 206 -3.24 -2.71 -15.05
C VAL A 206 -1.92 -2.51 -15.78
N LEU A 207 -1.95 -1.74 -16.87
CA LEU A 207 -0.79 -1.55 -17.75
C LEU A 207 -0.17 -2.89 -18.21
N GLY A 208 -1.02 -3.89 -18.47
CA GLY A 208 -0.58 -5.25 -18.86
C GLY A 208 -0.05 -6.12 -17.72
N LEU A 209 -0.30 -5.74 -16.46
CA LEU A 209 -0.10 -6.60 -15.30
C LEU A 209 -1.42 -7.25 -14.90
N ASP A 210 -1.48 -8.58 -14.94
CA ASP A 210 -2.66 -9.38 -14.59
C ASP A 210 -2.66 -9.84 -13.12
N GLY A 211 -3.75 -10.46 -12.67
CA GLY A 211 -3.83 -11.19 -11.40
C GLY A 211 -3.95 -10.36 -10.11
N ALA A 212 -3.95 -9.03 -10.20
CA ALA A 212 -3.95 -8.17 -9.01
C ALA A 212 -5.33 -7.63 -8.61
N HIS A 213 -6.15 -7.21 -9.58
CA HIS A 213 -7.37 -6.44 -9.33
C HIS A 213 -8.60 -7.09 -9.95
N CYS A 214 -9.75 -7.03 -9.28
CA CYS A 214 -10.99 -7.58 -9.81
C CYS A 214 -12.06 -6.49 -10.01
N GLU A 215 -12.89 -6.72 -11.03
CA GLU A 215 -14.22 -6.11 -11.18
C GLU A 215 -15.24 -7.07 -10.56
N VAL A 216 -16.07 -6.56 -9.65
CA VAL A 216 -16.94 -7.35 -8.78
C VAL A 216 -18.34 -6.76 -8.78
N ARG A 217 -19.35 -7.59 -9.04
CA ARG A 217 -20.77 -7.26 -8.90
C ARG A 217 -21.35 -7.88 -7.65
N TYR A 218 -22.27 -7.13 -7.05
CA TYR A 218 -23.09 -7.55 -5.92
C TYR A 218 -24.53 -7.48 -6.41
N GLU A 219 -25.17 -8.64 -6.55
CA GLU A 219 -26.55 -8.79 -7.02
C GLU A 219 -27.36 -9.49 -5.92
N ASP A 220 -28.12 -8.72 -5.16
CA ASP A 220 -28.89 -9.17 -4.00
C ASP A 220 -28.07 -10.01 -2.99
N VAL A 221 -26.83 -9.60 -2.76
CA VAL A 221 -25.94 -10.27 -1.79
C VAL A 221 -26.50 -10.10 -0.39
N ARG A 222 -26.82 -11.20 0.30
CA ARG A 222 -27.35 -11.20 1.66
C ARG A 222 -26.29 -11.65 2.66
N VAL A 223 -26.05 -10.83 3.69
CA VAL A 223 -25.16 -11.16 4.80
C VAL A 223 -25.79 -10.78 6.13
N PRO A 224 -25.50 -11.47 7.25
CA PRO A 224 -26.06 -11.14 8.55
C PRO A 224 -25.79 -9.68 8.96
N ALA A 225 -26.70 -9.08 9.73
CA ALA A 225 -26.55 -7.72 10.26
C ALA A 225 -25.24 -7.53 11.03
N ALA A 226 -24.78 -8.60 11.69
CA ALA A 226 -23.51 -8.68 12.43
C ALA A 226 -22.25 -8.56 11.54
N ASN A 227 -22.37 -8.59 10.22
CA ASN A 227 -21.26 -8.33 9.30
C ASN A 227 -20.93 -6.83 9.15
N LEU A 228 -21.75 -5.94 9.72
CA LEU A 228 -21.42 -4.52 9.85
C LEU A 228 -20.12 -4.35 10.65
N LEU A 229 -19.13 -3.68 10.06
CA LEU A 229 -17.86 -3.34 10.72
C LEU A 229 -17.98 -1.98 11.38
N GLY A 230 -17.81 -1.93 12.71
CA GLY A 230 -17.99 -0.72 13.49
C GLY A 230 -19.42 -0.17 13.43
N PRO A 231 -19.64 1.12 13.77
CA PRO A 231 -20.98 1.70 13.81
C PRO A 231 -21.54 2.01 12.41
N ARG A 232 -22.86 1.85 12.26
CA ARG A 232 -23.62 2.23 11.05
C ARG A 232 -23.42 3.72 10.74
N GLY A 233 -23.24 4.06 9.47
CA GLY A 233 -22.99 5.43 9.01
C GLY A 233 -21.56 5.95 9.27
N GLN A 234 -20.64 5.13 9.79
CA GLN A 234 -19.24 5.53 10.08
C GLN A 234 -18.23 5.03 9.03
N GLY A 235 -18.68 4.59 7.86
CA GLY A 235 -17.82 4.01 6.83
C GLY A 235 -16.68 4.94 6.38
N PHE A 236 -16.94 6.25 6.29
CA PHE A 236 -15.89 7.24 5.99
C PHE A 236 -14.80 7.31 7.05
N VAL A 237 -15.17 7.28 8.32
CA VAL A 237 -14.23 7.33 9.44
C VAL A 237 -13.34 6.09 9.42
N ILE A 238 -13.96 4.92 9.28
CA ILE A 238 -13.28 3.63 9.20
C ILE A 238 -12.34 3.59 7.98
N ALA A 239 -12.80 4.05 6.80
CA ALA A 239 -11.96 4.13 5.59
C ALA A 239 -10.70 4.99 5.81
N GLN A 240 -10.83 6.15 6.46
CA GLN A 240 -9.69 7.04 6.69
C GLN A 240 -8.70 6.46 7.71
N LYS A 241 -9.18 5.67 8.69
CA LYS A 241 -8.32 4.94 9.64
C LYS A 241 -7.51 3.83 8.97
N ARG A 242 -8.06 3.20 7.93
CA ARG A 242 -7.34 2.25 7.06
C ARG A 242 -6.35 2.96 6.13
N LEU A 243 -6.83 3.96 5.37
CA LEU A 243 -6.07 4.62 4.30
C LEU A 243 -4.96 5.56 4.81
N GLY A 244 -5.11 6.16 5.99
CA GLY A 244 -4.10 7.06 6.56
C GLY A 244 -2.74 6.39 6.75
N PRO A 245 -2.64 5.36 7.61
CA PRO A 245 -1.43 4.55 7.76
C PRO A 245 -1.03 3.85 6.45
N GLY A 246 -2.01 3.40 5.66
CA GLY A 246 -1.78 2.76 4.35
C GLY A 246 -0.90 3.57 3.42
N ARG A 247 -1.21 4.87 3.26
CA ARG A 247 -0.47 5.79 2.39
C ARG A 247 1.02 5.86 2.74
N ILE A 248 1.36 5.99 4.01
CA ILE A 248 2.77 6.07 4.41
C ILE A 248 3.46 4.71 4.37
N PHE A 249 2.77 3.60 4.63
CA PHE A 249 3.34 2.27 4.39
C PHE A 249 3.75 2.07 2.93
N HIS A 250 2.98 2.59 1.97
CA HIS A 250 3.38 2.62 0.56
C HIS A 250 4.65 3.44 0.36
N CYS A 251 4.71 4.65 0.90
CA CYS A 251 5.88 5.52 0.79
C CYS A 251 7.16 4.88 1.34
N MET A 252 7.08 4.17 2.47
CA MET A 252 8.21 3.42 3.02
C MET A 252 8.72 2.37 2.01
N ARG A 253 7.83 1.57 1.41
CA ARG A 253 8.23 0.55 0.41
C ARG A 253 8.77 1.15 -0.87
N TRP A 254 8.23 2.29 -1.30
CA TRP A 254 8.69 2.97 -2.51
C TRP A 254 10.14 3.43 -2.40
N LEU A 255 10.65 3.74 -1.20
CA LEU A 255 12.07 4.00 -0.98
C LEU A 255 12.91 2.77 -1.34
N GLY A 256 12.48 1.57 -0.97
CA GLY A 256 13.13 0.30 -1.32
C GLY A 256 13.17 0.02 -2.82
N GLN A 257 12.02 0.21 -3.49
CA GLN A 257 11.94 0.05 -4.94
C GLN A 257 12.84 1.05 -5.66
N ALA A 258 12.82 2.31 -5.25
CA ALA A 258 13.68 3.34 -5.81
C ALA A 258 15.17 3.04 -5.56
N GLN A 259 15.53 2.57 -4.36
CA GLN A 259 16.89 2.13 -4.05
C GLN A 259 17.34 0.99 -4.97
N ARG A 260 16.49 -0.05 -5.18
CA ARG A 260 16.82 -1.16 -6.08
C ARG A 260 17.01 -0.69 -7.52
N ALA A 261 16.13 0.19 -8.01
CA ALA A 261 16.27 0.79 -9.35
C ALA A 261 17.56 1.63 -9.45
N PHE A 262 17.89 2.38 -8.41
CA PHE A 262 19.13 3.16 -8.32
C PHE A 262 20.38 2.26 -8.34
N ASP A 263 20.37 1.14 -7.62
CA ASP A 263 21.45 0.15 -7.62
C ASP A 263 21.65 -0.46 -9.01
N LEU A 264 20.55 -0.79 -9.71
CA LEU A 264 20.58 -1.29 -11.09
C LEU A 264 21.15 -0.24 -12.04
N MET A 265 20.64 1.00 -11.95
CA MET A 265 21.12 2.13 -12.75
C MET A 265 22.63 2.33 -12.59
N CYS A 266 23.12 2.41 -11.35
CA CYS A 266 24.53 2.62 -11.06
C CYS A 266 25.42 1.47 -11.57
N ARG A 267 24.99 0.21 -11.42
CA ARG A 267 25.71 -0.95 -11.99
C ARG A 267 25.78 -0.87 -13.50
N ARG A 268 24.64 -0.63 -14.16
CA ARG A 268 24.56 -0.52 -15.62
C ARG A 268 25.45 0.58 -16.20
N LEU A 269 25.57 1.71 -15.51
CA LEU A 269 26.44 2.80 -15.91
C LEU A 269 27.92 2.39 -15.98
N HIS A 270 28.37 1.46 -15.14
CA HIS A 270 29.74 0.95 -15.14
C HIS A 270 29.94 -0.19 -16.14
N GLU A 271 28.93 -1.05 -16.33
CA GLU A 271 29.02 -2.23 -17.18
C GLU A 271 28.90 -1.93 -18.69
N ARG A 272 28.28 -0.79 -19.05
CA ARG A 272 28.02 -0.44 -20.45
C ARG A 272 28.92 0.71 -20.92
N ALA A 273 29.42 0.60 -22.14
CA ALA A 273 30.12 1.67 -22.84
C ALA A 273 29.33 2.15 -24.07
N ALA A 274 29.46 3.44 -24.38
CA ALA A 274 28.96 4.03 -25.62
C ALA A 274 29.91 5.16 -26.06
N PHE A 275 30.11 5.31 -27.37
CA PHE A 275 31.01 6.32 -27.92
C PHE A 275 32.42 6.27 -27.29
N GLY A 276 32.97 5.07 -27.10
CA GLY A 276 34.37 4.85 -26.69
C GLY A 276 34.66 4.89 -25.17
N GLU A 277 33.68 5.13 -24.31
CA GLU A 277 33.88 5.19 -22.85
C GLU A 277 32.67 4.61 -22.07
N PRO A 278 32.85 4.23 -20.79
CA PRO A 278 31.75 3.82 -19.91
C PRO A 278 30.66 4.90 -19.81
N LEU A 279 29.39 4.50 -19.67
CA LEU A 279 28.30 5.46 -19.45
C LEU A 279 28.51 6.29 -18.18
N ALA A 280 29.13 5.72 -17.14
CA ALA A 280 29.51 6.42 -15.91
C ALA A 280 30.47 7.61 -16.13
N ALA A 281 31.19 7.66 -17.26
CA ALA A 281 32.05 8.79 -17.61
C ALA A 281 31.28 9.99 -18.18
N LYS A 282 30.05 9.77 -18.68
CA LYS A 282 29.27 10.76 -19.41
C LYS A 282 28.52 11.70 -18.46
N GLN A 283 28.67 13.00 -18.65
CA GLN A 283 28.07 14.03 -17.79
C GLN A 283 26.54 13.88 -17.65
N LEU A 284 25.82 13.70 -18.76
CA LEU A 284 24.36 13.55 -18.75
C LEU A 284 23.91 12.27 -18.03
N MET A 285 24.74 11.22 -18.02
CA MET A 285 24.44 10.01 -17.28
C MET A 285 24.65 10.18 -15.76
N ARG A 286 25.65 10.98 -15.36
CA ARG A 286 25.85 11.36 -13.95
C ARG A 286 24.72 12.22 -13.41
N GLN A 287 24.04 12.99 -14.26
CA GLN A 287 22.85 13.75 -13.87
C GLN A 287 21.73 12.83 -13.38
N HIS A 288 21.48 11.69 -14.05
CA HIS A 288 20.49 10.72 -13.59
C HIS A 288 20.78 10.21 -12.16
N VAL A 289 22.06 10.02 -11.82
CA VAL A 289 22.50 9.64 -10.47
C VAL A 289 22.23 10.76 -9.47
N PHE A 290 22.61 12.00 -9.80
CA PHE A 290 22.40 13.16 -8.92
C PHE A 290 20.92 13.41 -8.63
N ASP A 291 20.09 13.43 -9.68
CA ASP A 291 18.66 13.69 -9.54
C ASP A 291 17.98 12.59 -8.71
N SER A 292 18.32 11.32 -8.99
CA SER A 292 17.77 10.18 -8.25
C SER A 292 18.17 10.19 -6.78
N TYR A 293 19.45 10.48 -6.49
CA TYR A 293 19.91 10.63 -5.11
C TYR A 293 19.13 11.72 -4.37
N THR A 294 18.99 12.89 -4.98
CA THR A 294 18.32 14.04 -4.37
C THR A 294 16.85 13.75 -4.10
N GLU A 295 16.15 13.14 -5.05
CA GLU A 295 14.74 12.77 -4.89
C GLU A 295 14.55 11.68 -3.83
N ILE A 296 15.35 10.62 -3.85
CA ILE A 296 15.29 9.54 -2.84
C ILE A 296 15.54 10.10 -1.45
N GLN A 297 16.61 10.87 -1.24
CA GLN A 297 16.93 11.41 0.08
C GLN A 297 15.86 12.38 0.57
N SER A 298 15.33 13.24 -0.31
CA SER A 298 14.24 14.16 0.04
C SER A 298 12.97 13.41 0.45
N ALA A 299 12.57 12.40 -0.31
CA ALA A 299 11.41 11.56 0.01
C ALA A 299 11.64 10.75 1.29
N ARG A 300 12.86 10.25 1.52
CA ARG A 300 13.21 9.49 2.73
C ARG A 300 13.09 10.34 3.99
N LEU A 301 13.65 11.55 3.98
CA LEU A 301 13.56 12.48 5.11
C LEU A 301 12.10 12.89 5.38
N LEU A 302 11.33 13.17 4.33
CA LEU A 302 9.92 13.49 4.48
C LEU A 302 9.09 12.30 4.99
N THR A 303 9.45 11.06 4.61
CA THR A 303 8.83 9.83 5.15
C THR A 303 9.13 9.67 6.64
N LEU A 304 10.40 9.83 7.04
CA LEU A 304 10.81 9.74 8.45
C LEU A 304 10.14 10.82 9.30
N HIS A 305 10.05 12.05 8.77
CA HIS A 305 9.33 13.14 9.41
C HIS A 305 7.84 12.80 9.61
N ALA A 306 7.14 12.39 8.55
CA ALA A 306 5.74 12.00 8.63
C ALA A 306 5.51 10.84 9.62
N ALA A 307 6.42 9.85 9.65
CA ALA A 307 6.35 8.75 10.61
C ALA A 307 6.58 9.22 12.06
N GLY A 308 7.54 10.13 12.28
CA GLY A 308 7.78 10.74 13.59
C GLY A 308 6.57 11.55 14.09
N VAL A 309 5.89 12.29 13.21
CA VAL A 309 4.65 13.00 13.57
C VAL A 309 3.55 12.00 13.99
N VAL A 310 3.39 10.89 13.26
CA VAL A 310 2.43 9.83 13.61
C VAL A 310 2.72 9.23 14.99
N ASP A 311 3.99 8.95 15.31
CA ASP A 311 4.38 8.38 16.62
C ASP A 311 4.26 9.40 17.77
N SER A 312 4.58 10.67 17.52
CA SER A 312 4.67 11.69 18.57
C SER A 312 3.32 12.10 19.17
N ALA A 313 2.23 11.90 18.44
CA ALA A 313 0.91 12.29 18.90
C ALA A 313 -0.17 11.30 18.40
N PRO A 314 -0.44 10.23 19.15
CA PRO A 314 -1.53 9.30 18.85
C PRO A 314 -2.87 10.03 18.70
N GLY A 315 -3.45 9.99 17.50
CA GLY A 315 -4.69 10.69 17.16
C GLY A 315 -4.51 12.08 16.53
N ALA A 316 -3.30 12.65 16.55
CA ALA A 316 -2.97 13.77 15.69
C ALA A 316 -3.01 13.29 14.23
N GLN A 317 -3.82 13.99 13.45
CA GLN A 317 -3.98 13.69 12.06
C GLN A 317 -2.78 14.29 11.33
N ALA A 318 -1.72 13.49 11.16
CA ALA A 318 -0.56 13.77 10.30
C ALA A 318 -0.96 13.85 8.81
N ARG A 319 -2.13 14.43 8.51
CA ARG A 319 -2.81 14.44 7.22
C ARG A 319 -2.06 15.32 6.22
N VAL A 320 -1.43 16.39 6.70
CA VAL A 320 -0.60 17.25 5.83
C VAL A 320 0.65 16.50 5.43
N GLU A 321 1.33 15.89 6.41
CA GLU A 321 2.58 15.17 6.23
C GLU A 321 2.37 13.91 5.37
N ILE A 322 1.34 13.10 5.68
CA ILE A 322 0.95 11.90 4.92
C ILE A 322 0.51 12.26 3.49
N GLY A 323 -0.28 13.32 3.33
CA GLY A 323 -0.71 13.79 2.01
C GLY A 323 0.47 14.26 1.15
N ALA A 324 1.38 15.04 1.74
CA ALA A 324 2.58 15.52 1.06
C ALA A 324 3.50 14.37 0.65
N ILE A 325 3.83 13.45 1.57
CA ILE A 325 4.72 12.33 1.25
C ILE A 325 4.09 11.36 0.24
N LYS A 326 2.76 11.18 0.23
CA LYS A 326 2.10 10.34 -0.77
C LYS A 326 2.36 10.84 -2.19
N VAL A 327 2.31 12.16 -2.41
CA VAL A 327 2.58 12.77 -3.72
C VAL A 327 4.08 12.74 -4.04
N VAL A 328 4.91 13.19 -3.11
CA VAL A 328 6.37 13.28 -3.29
C VAL A 328 6.98 11.89 -3.51
N GLY A 329 6.59 10.91 -2.70
CA GLY A 329 7.08 9.53 -2.79
C GLY A 329 6.67 8.85 -4.09
N ALA A 330 5.42 9.03 -4.55
CA ALA A 330 4.95 8.42 -5.79
C ALA A 330 5.68 8.99 -7.03
N ARG A 331 5.93 10.30 -7.05
CA ARG A 331 6.68 10.96 -8.12
C ARG A 331 8.16 10.56 -8.11
N MET A 332 8.79 10.56 -6.94
CA MET A 332 10.17 10.10 -6.76
C MET A 332 10.35 8.68 -7.30
N LEU A 333 9.47 7.76 -6.89
CA LEU A 333 9.52 6.37 -7.34
C LEU A 333 9.46 6.28 -8.87
N HIS A 334 8.47 6.94 -9.47
CA HIS A 334 8.26 6.92 -10.92
C HIS A 334 9.47 7.48 -11.67
N ASN A 335 9.99 8.63 -11.24
CA ASN A 335 11.14 9.29 -11.87
C ASN A 335 12.43 8.48 -11.77
N VAL A 336 12.72 7.89 -10.60
CA VAL A 336 13.95 7.10 -10.40
C VAL A 336 13.93 5.84 -11.27
N ILE A 337 12.79 5.14 -11.34
CA ILE A 337 12.66 3.95 -12.18
C ILE A 337 12.73 4.33 -13.66
N ASP A 338 12.10 5.42 -14.08
CA ASP A 338 12.17 5.90 -15.46
C ASP A 338 13.61 6.20 -15.89
N ARG A 339 14.40 6.88 -15.04
CA ARG A 339 15.83 7.10 -15.28
C ARG A 339 16.63 5.80 -15.35
N ALA A 340 16.32 4.83 -14.50
CA ALA A 340 16.96 3.52 -14.55
C ALA A 340 16.65 2.81 -15.88
N ILE A 341 15.39 2.83 -16.35
CA ILE A 341 15.00 2.31 -17.67
C ILE A 341 15.79 3.02 -18.78
N GLN A 342 15.85 4.35 -18.73
CA GLN A 342 16.57 5.15 -19.72
C GLN A 342 18.05 4.75 -19.83
N VAL A 343 18.71 4.49 -18.69
CA VAL A 343 20.10 4.02 -18.63
C VAL A 343 20.27 2.60 -19.18
N TYR A 344 19.28 1.72 -18.99
CA TYR A 344 19.29 0.37 -19.58
C TYR A 344 18.98 0.38 -21.08
N GLY A 345 18.35 1.43 -21.60
CA GLY A 345 17.89 1.52 -22.98
C GLY A 345 16.82 0.47 -23.25
N ALA A 346 16.87 -0.18 -24.42
CA ALA A 346 15.87 -1.17 -24.82
C ALA A 346 15.67 -2.29 -23.78
N ALA A 347 16.74 -2.75 -23.11
CA ALA A 347 16.64 -3.81 -22.09
C ALA A 347 15.79 -3.40 -20.87
N GLY A 348 15.72 -2.10 -20.55
CA GLY A 348 14.89 -1.60 -19.45
C GLY A 348 13.39 -1.67 -19.75
N LEU A 349 13.01 -1.85 -21.01
CA LEU A 349 11.63 -2.01 -21.47
C LEU A 349 11.18 -3.48 -21.53
N THR A 350 12.06 -4.40 -21.13
CA THR A 350 11.85 -5.85 -21.25
C THR A 350 11.85 -6.53 -19.88
N PRO A 351 11.24 -7.71 -19.76
CA PRO A 351 11.26 -8.50 -18.52
C PRO A 351 12.64 -9.08 -18.17
N ASP A 352 13.69 -8.83 -18.98
CA ASP A 352 15.08 -9.20 -18.67
C ASP A 352 15.61 -8.45 -17.43
N THR A 353 14.91 -7.40 -17.00
CA THR A 353 15.18 -6.66 -15.77
C THR A 353 13.87 -6.46 -15.01
N PRO A 354 13.89 -6.24 -13.69
CA PRO A 354 12.66 -5.95 -12.95
C PRO A 354 12.07 -4.56 -13.27
N LEU A 355 12.77 -3.71 -14.05
CA LEU A 355 12.44 -2.29 -14.22
C LEU A 355 11.10 -2.07 -14.92
N ASP A 356 10.75 -2.88 -15.93
CA ASP A 356 9.51 -2.71 -16.69
C ASP A 356 8.28 -2.87 -15.77
N ARG A 357 8.31 -3.91 -14.92
CA ARG A 357 7.25 -4.21 -13.97
C ARG A 357 7.21 -3.19 -12.84
N MET A 358 8.38 -2.81 -12.31
CA MET A 358 8.49 -1.72 -11.33
C MET A 358 7.89 -0.42 -11.85
N TYR A 359 8.13 -0.05 -13.11
CA TYR A 359 7.58 1.17 -13.72
C TYR A 359 6.06 1.16 -13.81
N ARG A 360 5.49 0.02 -14.24
CA ARG A 360 4.04 -0.15 -14.34
C ARG A 360 3.37 -0.02 -12.97
N HIS A 361 3.94 -0.60 -11.92
CA HIS A 361 3.47 -0.41 -10.55
C HIS A 361 3.65 1.02 -10.03
N ALA A 362 4.80 1.65 -10.31
CA ALA A 362 5.09 3.02 -9.90
C ALA A 362 4.08 4.01 -10.48
N ARG A 363 3.67 3.82 -11.74
CA ARG A 363 2.65 4.66 -12.37
C ARG A 363 1.31 4.58 -11.66
N ALA A 364 0.90 3.40 -11.20
CA ALA A 364 -0.34 3.21 -10.44
C ALA A 364 -0.29 3.92 -9.06
N GLY A 365 0.91 4.06 -8.48
CA GLY A 365 1.16 4.75 -7.20
C GLY A 365 0.70 6.20 -7.14
N ARG A 366 0.54 6.85 -8.29
CA ARG A 366 0.02 8.22 -8.42
C ARG A 366 -1.51 8.31 -8.45
N ILE A 367 -2.21 7.16 -8.40
CA ILE A 367 -3.67 7.05 -8.55
C ILE A 367 -4.30 6.39 -7.31
N TYR A 368 -3.80 5.22 -6.89
CA TYR A 368 -4.39 4.48 -5.78
C TYR A 368 -4.18 5.18 -4.43
N ASP A 369 -5.04 4.85 -3.46
CA ASP A 369 -5.11 5.45 -2.12
C ASP A 369 -5.24 6.99 -2.13
N GLY A 370 -5.84 7.51 -3.20
CA GLY A 370 -6.06 8.92 -3.50
C GLY A 370 -5.07 9.39 -4.58
N PRO A 371 -5.57 9.95 -5.70
CA PRO A 371 -4.72 10.48 -6.75
C PRO A 371 -3.95 11.72 -6.25
N ASP A 372 -2.84 12.03 -6.92
CA ASP A 372 -1.98 13.16 -6.56
C ASP A 372 -2.79 14.45 -6.29
N GLU A 373 -3.75 14.75 -7.17
CA GLU A 373 -4.54 15.98 -7.16
C GLU A 373 -5.39 16.13 -5.90
N VAL A 374 -5.95 15.03 -5.38
CA VAL A 374 -6.75 15.04 -4.14
C VAL A 374 -5.87 15.35 -2.94
N HIS A 375 -4.64 14.81 -2.90
CA HIS A 375 -3.69 15.10 -1.84
C HIS A 375 -3.17 16.53 -1.93
N VAL A 376 -2.86 17.02 -3.13
CA VAL A 376 -2.42 18.41 -3.35
C VAL A 376 -3.50 19.40 -2.88
N ASP A 377 -4.76 19.21 -3.27
CA ASP A 377 -5.86 20.06 -2.82
C ASP A 377 -6.05 19.98 -1.30
N SER A 378 -6.10 18.76 -0.73
CA SER A 378 -6.30 18.60 0.72
C SER A 378 -5.17 19.22 1.53
N VAL A 379 -3.91 19.11 1.09
CA VAL A 379 -2.77 19.70 1.79
C VAL A 379 -2.84 21.22 1.70
N GLY A 380 -3.03 21.77 0.50
CA GLY A 380 -3.13 23.21 0.27
C GLY A 380 -4.24 23.85 1.09
N ARG A 381 -5.44 23.26 1.08
CA ARG A 381 -6.59 23.75 1.85
C ARG A 381 -6.35 23.76 3.35
N ARG A 382 -5.65 22.76 3.90
CA ARG A 382 -5.35 22.68 5.34
C ARG A 382 -4.37 23.76 5.78
N ILE A 383 -3.33 23.97 4.99
CA ILE A 383 -2.34 25.01 5.27
C ILE A 383 -2.99 26.39 5.19
N LEU A 384 -3.69 26.69 4.08
CA LEU A 384 -4.40 27.96 3.91
C LEU A 384 -5.48 28.19 4.98
N GLY A 385 -6.19 27.14 5.39
CA GLY A 385 -7.16 27.19 6.47
C GLY A 385 -6.57 27.64 7.81
N THR A 386 -5.30 27.33 8.06
CA THR A 386 -4.58 27.77 9.26
C THR A 386 -4.39 29.29 9.24
N TYR A 387 -4.02 29.87 8.09
CA TYR A 387 -3.89 31.33 7.92
C TYR A 387 -5.25 32.04 7.94
N ALA A 388 -6.29 31.44 7.34
CA ALA A 388 -7.64 31.99 7.39
C ALA A 388 -8.20 32.08 8.83
N ALA A 389 -7.75 31.19 9.72
CA ALA A 389 -8.07 31.21 11.15
C ALA A 389 -7.15 32.13 11.98
N GLY A 390 -6.27 32.92 11.34
CA GLY A 390 -5.33 33.83 12.01
C GLY A 390 -4.08 33.17 12.56
N GLY A 391 -3.83 31.89 12.26
CA GLY A 391 -2.61 31.17 12.63
C GLY A 391 -1.47 31.36 11.62
N SER A 392 -0.37 30.65 11.84
CA SER A 392 0.80 30.59 10.95
C SER A 392 1.25 29.14 10.70
N TRP A 393 1.99 28.92 9.62
CA TRP A 393 2.60 27.63 9.30
C TRP A 393 4.12 27.72 9.43
N GLU A 394 4.64 27.42 10.63
CA GLU A 394 6.07 27.45 10.91
C GLU A 394 6.70 26.07 10.72
N PHE A 395 7.56 25.92 9.71
CA PHE A 395 8.20 24.65 9.36
C PHE A 395 9.14 24.11 10.44
N GLY A 396 9.75 24.97 11.26
CA GLY A 396 10.73 24.54 12.28
C GLY A 396 10.11 23.96 13.55
N LEU A 397 8.80 24.17 13.77
CA LEU A 397 8.08 23.72 14.96
C LEU A 397 7.15 22.53 14.68
N ARG A 398 7.12 22.05 13.44
CA ARG A 398 6.22 20.98 12.99
C ARG A 398 6.98 19.72 12.66
#